data_AF-A0A7X3REM5-F1
#
_entry.id   AF-A0A7X3REM5-F1
#
_cell.length_a   1.000
_cell.length_b   1.000
_cell.length_c   1.000
_cell.angle_alpha   90.00
_cell.angle_beta   90.00
_cell.angle_gamma   90.00
#
_symmetry.space_group_name_H-M   'P 1'
#
loop_
_entity.id
_entity.type
_entity.pdbx_description
1 polymer ?
#
loop_
_entity_poly.entity_id
_entity_poly.type
_entity_poly.pdbx_seq_one_letter_code
_entity_poly.pdbx_strand_id
1 'polypeptide(L)'
;MQNTKHRATNYALYVAIVMGICVNSAFAAEAPAGGGLLSLLGIDPKTIIIQVIGFLVVLAVLWKFVFGKVGGLLEERREGIVAQLEQLRTDREELDRLTAETRQRLADIETEAQAKIQTAIAQGDAERQQILTQARQEAETEIARARAEIQREKDEAILELRGVVAELAIDAAGKIISEELNAERHQHIIDASISRLPAGSR
;
A
#
# COMPACT_ATOMS: atom_id res chain seq x y z
N MET A 1 19.47 -1.57 45.83
CA MET A 1 19.84 -2.46 46.97
C MET A 1 21.15 -3.27 46.79
N GLN A 2 21.97 -3.03 45.74
CA GLN A 2 23.26 -3.73 45.56
C GLN A 2 24.42 -3.16 46.42
N ASN A 3 24.31 -1.91 46.89
CA ASN A 3 25.40 -1.19 47.56
C ASN A 3 25.66 -1.65 49.02
N THR A 4 24.67 -2.24 49.70
CA THR A 4 24.82 -2.75 51.08
C THR A 4 25.50 -4.13 51.12
N LYS A 5 25.27 -4.98 50.10
CA LYS A 5 25.91 -6.30 49.98
C LYS A 5 27.41 -6.21 49.68
N HIS A 6 27.84 -5.20 48.92
CA HIS A 6 29.26 -4.97 48.63
C HIS A 6 30.05 -4.54 49.88
N ARG A 7 29.46 -3.68 50.73
CA ARG A 7 30.07 -3.24 52.00
C ARG A 7 30.30 -4.40 52.97
N ALA A 8 29.34 -5.32 53.10
CA ALA A 8 29.47 -6.51 53.93
C ALA A 8 30.53 -7.50 53.39
N THR A 9 30.64 -7.63 52.06
CA THR A 9 31.65 -8.50 51.41
C THR A 9 33.06 -7.94 51.61
N ASN A 10 33.24 -6.62 51.51
CA ASN A 10 34.51 -5.97 51.78
C ASN A 10 34.88 -6.07 53.27
N TYR A 11 33.92 -5.97 54.20
CA TYR A 11 34.18 -6.12 55.63
C TYR A 11 34.57 -7.55 56.00
N ALA A 12 33.92 -8.57 55.41
CA ALA A 12 34.27 -9.97 55.63
C ALA A 12 35.64 -10.33 55.04
N LEU A 13 35.97 -9.82 53.85
CA LEU A 13 37.31 -9.96 53.24
C LEU A 13 38.37 -9.26 54.11
N TYR A 14 38.07 -8.05 54.62
CA TYR A 14 38.94 -7.31 55.51
C TYR A 14 39.15 -8.05 56.84
N VAL A 15 38.11 -8.62 57.43
CA VAL A 15 38.21 -9.46 58.64
C VAL A 15 38.99 -10.75 58.38
N ALA A 16 38.84 -11.39 57.22
CA ALA A 16 39.59 -12.59 56.86
C ALA A 16 41.08 -12.29 56.60
N ILE A 17 41.40 -11.18 55.93
CA ILE A 17 42.76 -10.70 55.71
C ILE A 17 43.40 -10.27 57.03
N VAL A 18 42.68 -9.51 57.87
CA VAL A 18 43.16 -9.09 59.20
C VAL A 18 43.33 -10.29 60.14
N MET A 19 42.42 -11.27 60.14
CA MET A 19 42.61 -12.54 60.88
C MET A 19 43.80 -13.33 60.34
N GLY A 20 43.99 -13.40 59.02
CA GLY A 20 45.16 -14.04 58.41
C GLY A 20 46.48 -13.37 58.79
N ILE A 21 46.50 -12.02 58.81
CA ILE A 21 47.64 -11.23 59.29
C ILE A 21 47.86 -11.44 60.79
N CYS A 22 46.80 -11.52 61.61
CA CYS A 22 46.89 -11.80 63.05
C CYS A 22 47.39 -13.21 63.35
N VAL A 23 46.97 -14.23 62.59
CA VAL A 23 47.49 -15.61 62.68
C VAL A 23 48.98 -15.64 62.31
N ASN A 24 49.40 -14.87 61.30
CA ASN A 24 50.81 -14.74 60.94
C ASN A 24 51.63 -13.98 62.01
N SER A 25 51.05 -12.96 62.67
CA SER A 25 51.73 -12.26 63.77
C SER A 25 51.78 -13.07 65.06
N ALA A 26 50.84 -14.01 65.30
CA ALA A 26 50.96 -15.00 66.37
C ALA A 26 52.08 -16.02 66.08
N PHE A 27 52.36 -16.32 64.80
CA PHE A 27 53.54 -17.07 64.38
C PHE A 27 54.84 -16.26 64.51
N ALA A 28 54.77 -14.92 64.46
CA ALA A 28 55.93 -14.03 64.61
C ALA A 28 56.14 -13.49 66.04
N ALA A 29 55.21 -13.69 66.96
CA ALA A 29 55.23 -13.14 68.31
C ALA A 29 55.27 -14.22 69.40
N GLU A 30 56.27 -15.10 69.33
CA GLU A 30 56.76 -15.81 70.51
C GLU A 30 58.26 -16.11 70.32
N ALA A 31 59.10 -15.26 70.92
CA ALA A 31 60.42 -15.68 71.37
C ALA A 31 60.30 -15.97 72.87
N PRO A 32 60.08 -17.22 73.31
CA PRO A 32 60.17 -17.55 74.71
C PRO A 32 61.60 -17.98 75.03
N ALA A 33 62.30 -17.11 75.77
CA ALA A 33 63.47 -17.51 76.51
C ALA A 33 63.06 -18.55 77.57
N GLY A 34 63.56 -19.78 77.40
CA GLY A 34 63.71 -20.78 78.48
C GLY A 34 62.58 -21.80 78.65
N GLY A 35 62.83 -23.05 78.23
CA GLY A 35 62.15 -24.24 78.78
C GLY A 35 61.93 -25.40 77.79
N GLY A 36 62.79 -26.42 77.84
CA GLY A 36 62.54 -27.78 77.34
C GLY A 36 62.62 -28.02 75.81
N LEU A 37 63.17 -29.19 75.41
CA LEU A 37 63.45 -29.59 74.02
C LEU A 37 62.24 -29.53 73.05
N LEU A 38 61.02 -29.52 73.57
CA LEU A 38 59.78 -29.43 72.77
C LEU A 38 59.47 -28.02 72.26
N SER A 39 59.88 -26.96 72.98
CA SER A 39 59.68 -25.56 72.55
C SER A 39 60.68 -25.16 71.47
N LEU A 40 61.87 -25.78 71.45
CA LEU A 40 62.89 -25.59 70.40
C LEU A 40 62.50 -26.21 69.06
N LEU A 41 61.58 -27.20 69.05
CA LEU A 41 61.00 -27.75 67.83
C LEU A 41 59.83 -26.90 67.30
N GLY A 42 59.46 -25.81 67.99
CA GLY A 42 58.37 -24.90 67.59
C GLY A 42 56.97 -25.53 67.67
N ILE A 43 56.82 -26.66 68.36
CA ILE A 43 55.56 -27.39 68.47
C ILE A 43 54.91 -27.05 69.81
N ASP A 44 54.24 -25.90 69.86
CA ASP A 44 53.35 -25.55 70.94
C ASP A 44 51.92 -26.04 70.64
N PRO A 45 51.34 -26.96 71.44
CA PRO A 45 50.01 -27.51 71.17
C PRO A 45 48.90 -26.44 71.22
N LYS A 46 49.11 -25.35 71.96
CA LYS A 46 48.19 -24.20 72.00
C LYS A 46 48.15 -23.45 70.66
N THR A 47 49.31 -23.25 70.04
CA THR A 47 49.45 -22.56 68.75
C THR A 47 48.80 -23.38 67.63
N ILE A 48 48.97 -24.70 67.64
CA ILE A 48 48.30 -25.61 66.70
C ILE A 48 46.76 -25.54 66.84
N ILE A 49 46.23 -25.54 68.07
CA ILE A 49 44.78 -25.44 68.30
C ILE A 49 44.23 -24.11 67.78
N ILE A 50 44.90 -22.99 68.06
CA ILE A 50 44.49 -21.67 67.57
C ILE A 50 44.57 -21.59 66.03
N GLN A 51 45.59 -22.18 65.43
CA GLN A 51 45.75 -22.22 63.97
C GLN A 51 44.66 -23.08 63.30
N VAL A 52 44.30 -24.23 63.90
CA VAL A 52 43.21 -25.09 63.41
C VAL A 52 41.86 -24.37 63.53
N ILE A 53 41.61 -23.67 64.64
CA ILE A 53 40.40 -22.86 64.82
C ILE A 53 40.35 -21.72 63.79
N GLY A 54 41.46 -21.01 63.57
CA GLY A 54 41.57 -19.97 62.55
C GLY A 54 41.31 -20.51 61.14
N PHE A 55 41.88 -21.67 60.80
CA PHE A 55 41.63 -22.35 59.53
C PHE A 55 40.15 -22.73 59.37
N LEU A 56 39.52 -23.29 60.41
CA LEU A 56 38.10 -23.64 60.39
C LEU A 56 37.19 -22.42 60.25
N VAL A 57 37.52 -21.31 60.89
CA VAL A 57 36.77 -20.04 60.76
C VAL A 57 36.84 -19.52 59.32
N VAL A 58 38.04 -19.49 58.73
CA VAL A 58 38.21 -19.08 57.32
C VAL A 58 37.48 -20.05 56.38
N LEU A 59 37.59 -21.37 56.60
CA LEU A 59 36.91 -22.39 55.81
C LEU A 59 35.39 -22.24 55.87
N ALA A 60 34.82 -21.98 57.06
CA ALA A 60 33.39 -21.78 57.24
C ALA A 60 32.90 -20.51 56.50
N VAL A 61 33.67 -19.42 56.56
CA VAL A 61 33.36 -18.18 55.82
C VAL A 61 33.45 -18.43 54.31
N LEU A 62 34.49 -19.10 53.84
CA LEU A 62 34.70 -19.40 52.42
C LEU A 62 33.59 -20.31 51.88
N TRP A 63 33.21 -21.34 52.64
CA TRP A 63 32.14 -22.28 52.28
C TRP A 63 30.80 -21.56 52.12
N LYS A 64 30.43 -20.68 53.04
CA LYS A 64 29.17 -19.92 52.96
C LYS A 64 29.14 -18.93 51.79
N PHE A 65 30.27 -18.32 51.44
CA PHE A 65 30.33 -17.30 50.39
C PHE A 65 30.54 -17.86 48.98
N VAL A 66 31.43 -18.84 48.80
CA VAL A 66 31.76 -19.40 47.47
C VAL A 66 30.56 -20.13 46.90
N PHE A 67 29.89 -20.98 47.68
CA PHE A 67 28.72 -21.72 47.22
C PHE A 67 27.56 -20.80 46.86
N GLY A 68 27.33 -19.73 47.63
CA GLY A 68 26.29 -18.75 47.34
C GLY A 68 26.57 -17.90 46.09
N LYS A 69 27.84 -17.50 45.87
CA LYS A 69 28.20 -16.63 44.72
C LYS A 69 28.35 -17.41 43.42
N VAL A 70 28.95 -18.59 43.45
CA VAL A 70 29.15 -19.44 42.26
C VAL A 70 27.83 -20.04 41.81
N GLY A 71 26.99 -20.50 42.76
CA GLY A 71 25.65 -21.01 42.44
C GLY A 71 24.75 -19.96 41.79
N GLY A 72 24.76 -18.72 42.31
CA GLY A 72 23.97 -17.63 41.73
C GLY A 72 24.36 -17.26 40.29
N LEU A 73 25.67 -17.24 39.97
CA LEU A 73 26.14 -16.95 38.61
C LEU A 73 25.81 -18.06 37.61
N LEU A 74 25.86 -19.33 38.06
CA LEU A 74 25.48 -20.48 37.23
C LEU A 74 23.98 -20.49 36.94
N GLU A 75 23.15 -20.17 37.94
CA GLU A 75 21.70 -20.10 37.77
C GLU A 75 21.31 -18.92 36.87
N GLU A 76 21.94 -17.74 37.05
CA GLU A 76 21.73 -16.58 36.15
C GLU A 76 22.08 -16.91 34.70
N ARG A 77 23.19 -17.62 34.47
CA ARG A 77 23.54 -18.10 33.11
C ARG A 77 22.52 -19.12 32.59
N ARG A 78 22.06 -20.04 33.43
CA ARG A 78 21.06 -21.04 33.05
C ARG A 78 19.75 -20.38 32.67
N GLU A 79 19.24 -19.48 33.50
CA GLU A 79 18.01 -18.71 33.24
C GLU A 79 18.15 -17.87 31.97
N GLY A 80 19.30 -17.22 31.75
CA GLY A 80 19.57 -16.46 30.53
C GLY A 80 19.52 -17.32 29.27
N ILE A 81 20.12 -18.52 29.29
CA ILE A 81 20.07 -19.46 28.15
C ILE A 81 18.65 -19.95 27.91
N VAL A 82 17.91 -20.31 28.96
CA VAL A 82 16.52 -20.76 28.85
C VAL A 82 15.65 -19.66 28.26
N ALA A 83 15.79 -18.43 28.75
CA ALA A 83 15.05 -17.28 28.23
C ALA A 83 15.37 -17.01 26.75
N GLN A 84 16.65 -17.06 26.36
CA GLN A 84 17.05 -16.91 24.95
C GLN A 84 16.50 -18.02 24.07
N LEU A 85 16.50 -19.28 24.53
CA LEU A 85 15.93 -20.40 23.78
C LEU A 85 14.42 -20.25 23.61
N GLU A 86 13.71 -19.78 24.63
CA GLU A 86 12.26 -19.55 24.57
C GLU A 86 11.91 -18.38 23.64
N GLN A 87 12.70 -17.30 23.67
CA GLN A 87 12.60 -16.21 22.70
C GLN A 87 12.81 -16.72 21.27
N LEU A 88 13.88 -17.48 21.03
CA LEU A 88 14.14 -18.06 19.70
C LEU A 88 13.03 -18.98 19.20
N ARG A 89 12.35 -19.70 20.10
CA ARG A 89 11.18 -20.51 19.75
C ARG A 89 10.01 -19.64 19.36
N THR A 90 9.69 -18.64 20.18
CA THR A 90 8.60 -17.69 19.93
C THR A 90 8.81 -16.94 18.62
N ASP A 91 10.02 -16.45 18.38
CA ASP A 91 10.40 -15.75 17.15
C ASP A 91 10.27 -16.66 15.93
N ARG A 92 10.64 -17.94 16.03
CA ARG A 92 10.45 -18.91 14.95
C ARG A 92 8.98 -19.17 14.65
N GLU A 93 8.16 -19.36 15.68
CA GLU A 93 6.72 -19.54 15.53
C GLU A 93 6.06 -18.30 14.89
N GLU A 94 6.48 -17.11 15.30
CA GLU A 94 6.01 -15.85 14.71
C GLU A 94 6.46 -15.70 13.25
N LEU A 95 7.71 -16.02 12.92
CA LEU A 95 8.21 -16.02 11.55
C LEU A 95 7.46 -17.01 10.66
N ASP A 96 7.21 -18.23 11.14
CA ASP A 96 6.45 -19.23 10.39
C ASP A 96 5.01 -18.77 10.15
N ARG A 97 4.38 -18.17 11.17
CA ARG A 97 3.05 -17.57 11.06
C ARG A 97 3.01 -16.42 10.06
N LEU A 98 3.95 -15.47 10.16
CA LEU A 98 4.06 -14.33 9.25
C LEU A 98 4.33 -14.78 7.81
N THR A 99 5.14 -15.82 7.63
CA THR A 99 5.42 -16.40 6.32
C THR A 99 4.17 -17.07 5.75
N ALA A 100 3.42 -17.83 6.55
CA ALA A 100 2.17 -18.43 6.13
C ALA A 100 1.12 -17.36 5.75
N GLU A 101 0.96 -16.33 6.58
CA GLU A 101 0.05 -15.21 6.32
C GLU A 101 0.45 -14.44 5.06
N THR A 102 1.75 -14.20 4.85
CA THR A 102 2.24 -13.53 3.64
C THR A 102 1.97 -14.38 2.39
N ARG A 103 2.22 -15.69 2.45
CA ARG A 103 1.90 -16.59 1.33
C ARG A 103 0.41 -16.62 1.01
N GLN A 104 -0.43 -16.65 2.04
CA GLN A 104 -1.88 -16.59 1.86
C GLN A 104 -2.30 -15.25 1.23
N ARG A 105 -1.79 -14.13 1.74
CA ARG A 105 -2.06 -12.80 1.17
C ARG A 105 -1.61 -12.70 -0.28
N LEU A 106 -0.46 -13.26 -0.64
CA LEU A 106 0.00 -13.29 -2.03
C LEU A 106 -0.95 -14.10 -2.93
N ALA A 107 -1.39 -15.28 -2.49
CA ALA A 107 -2.37 -16.08 -3.23
C ALA A 107 -3.72 -15.38 -3.38
N ASP A 108 -4.18 -14.69 -2.33
CA ASP A 108 -5.41 -13.90 -2.35
C ASP A 108 -5.29 -12.71 -3.33
N ILE A 109 -4.16 -12.00 -3.31
CA ILE A 109 -3.88 -10.89 -4.25
C ILE A 109 -3.83 -11.40 -5.69
N GLU A 110 -3.19 -12.54 -5.96
CA GLU A 110 -3.16 -13.13 -7.29
C GLU A 110 -4.57 -13.48 -7.79
N THR A 111 -5.39 -14.07 -6.91
CA THR A 111 -6.78 -14.42 -7.23
C THR A 111 -7.63 -13.17 -7.48
N GLU A 112 -7.51 -12.15 -6.62
CA GLU A 112 -8.23 -10.88 -6.77
C GLU A 112 -7.77 -10.13 -8.04
N ALA A 113 -6.47 -10.11 -8.33
CA ALA A 113 -5.94 -9.51 -9.54
C ALA A 113 -6.48 -10.20 -10.80
N GLN A 114 -6.51 -11.53 -10.84
CA GLN A 114 -7.10 -12.28 -11.95
C GLN A 114 -8.59 -11.99 -12.10
N ALA A 115 -9.35 -11.95 -11.00
CA ALA A 115 -10.78 -11.62 -11.01
C ALA A 115 -11.02 -10.19 -11.50
N LYS A 116 -10.19 -9.22 -11.09
CA LYS A 116 -10.27 -7.83 -11.51
C LYS A 116 -9.94 -7.67 -12.99
N ILE A 117 -8.93 -8.38 -13.51
CA ILE A 117 -8.60 -8.39 -14.94
C ILE A 117 -9.76 -8.96 -15.74
N GLN A 118 -10.34 -10.09 -15.34
CA GLN A 118 -11.48 -10.68 -16.03
C GLN A 118 -12.70 -9.74 -16.02
N THR A 119 -12.96 -9.07 -14.89
CA THR A 119 -14.04 -8.09 -14.76
C THR A 119 -13.79 -6.89 -15.68
N ALA A 120 -12.56 -6.38 -15.74
CA ALA A 120 -12.20 -5.26 -16.61
C ALA A 120 -12.35 -5.63 -18.10
N ILE A 121 -11.96 -6.85 -18.50
CA ILE A 121 -12.16 -7.35 -19.87
C ILE A 121 -13.66 -7.42 -20.18
N ALA A 122 -14.46 -8.04 -19.30
CA ALA A 122 -15.90 -8.16 -19.49
C ALA A 122 -16.61 -6.79 -19.58
N GLN A 123 -16.21 -5.83 -18.74
CA GLN A 123 -16.70 -4.45 -18.81
C GLN A 123 -16.28 -3.76 -20.11
N GLY A 124 -15.03 -3.91 -20.52
CA GLY A 124 -14.52 -3.34 -21.78
C GLY A 124 -15.24 -3.91 -23.00
N ASP A 125 -15.53 -5.21 -23.03
CA ASP A 125 -16.29 -5.85 -24.10
C ASP A 125 -17.76 -5.38 -24.13
N ALA A 126 -18.39 -5.23 -22.96
CA ALA A 126 -19.75 -4.71 -22.86
C ALA A 126 -19.83 -3.24 -23.32
N GLU A 127 -18.88 -2.40 -22.89
CA GLU A 127 -18.79 -1.00 -23.30
C GLU A 127 -18.52 -0.89 -24.80
N ARG A 128 -17.61 -1.72 -25.35
CA ARG A 128 -17.37 -1.80 -26.79
C ARG A 128 -18.65 -2.14 -27.56
N GLN A 129 -19.42 -3.13 -27.09
CA GLN A 129 -20.69 -3.49 -27.73
C GLN A 129 -21.73 -2.37 -27.64
N GLN A 130 -21.80 -1.67 -26.51
CA GLN A 130 -22.67 -0.51 -26.34
C GLN A 130 -22.30 0.62 -27.30
N ILE A 131 -21.02 0.99 -27.37
CA ILE A 131 -20.51 2.01 -28.29
C ILE A 131 -20.82 1.62 -29.74
N LEU A 132 -20.58 0.37 -30.14
CA LEU A 132 -20.88 -0.08 -31.50
C LEU A 132 -22.38 -0.03 -31.81
N THR A 133 -23.23 -0.38 -30.84
CA THR A 133 -24.69 -0.34 -31.00
C THR A 133 -25.19 1.10 -31.11
N GLN A 134 -24.71 1.98 -30.24
CA GLN A 134 -25.03 3.40 -30.26
C GLN A 134 -24.54 4.06 -31.56
N ALA A 135 -23.31 3.80 -31.98
CA ALA A 135 -22.77 4.34 -33.23
C ALA A 135 -23.58 3.90 -34.46
N ARG A 136 -24.08 2.66 -34.47
CA ARG A 136 -24.98 2.18 -35.54
C ARG A 136 -26.33 2.91 -35.52
N GLN A 137 -26.93 3.09 -34.34
CA GLN A 137 -28.18 3.82 -34.20
C GLN A 137 -28.04 5.29 -34.61
N GLU A 138 -26.95 5.94 -34.22
CA GLU A 138 -26.62 7.30 -34.62
C GLU A 138 -26.42 7.40 -36.13
N ALA A 139 -25.67 6.46 -36.73
CA ALA A 139 -25.49 6.41 -38.18
C ALA A 139 -26.81 6.20 -38.94
N GLU A 140 -27.68 5.30 -38.47
CA GLU A 140 -29.00 5.08 -39.07
C GLU A 140 -29.88 6.34 -38.96
N THR A 141 -29.86 7.01 -37.81
CA THR A 141 -30.60 8.26 -37.58
C THR A 141 -30.09 9.37 -38.50
N GLU A 142 -28.78 9.51 -38.64
CA GLU A 142 -28.16 10.51 -39.50
C GLU A 142 -28.48 10.24 -40.98
N ILE A 143 -28.43 8.98 -41.42
CA ILE A 143 -28.84 8.60 -42.78
C ILE A 143 -30.32 8.90 -43.02
N ALA A 144 -31.19 8.61 -42.05
CA ALA A 144 -32.62 8.90 -42.16
C ALA A 144 -32.88 10.41 -42.27
N ARG A 145 -32.18 11.21 -41.46
CA ARG A 145 -32.23 12.68 -41.51
C ARG A 145 -31.73 13.22 -42.85
N ALA A 146 -30.56 12.76 -43.32
CA ALA A 146 -30.01 13.17 -44.61
C ALA A 146 -30.95 12.82 -45.77
N ARG A 147 -31.60 11.65 -45.75
CA ARG A 147 -32.61 11.28 -46.76
C ARG A 147 -33.83 12.20 -46.72
N ALA A 148 -34.31 12.56 -45.53
CA ALA A 148 -35.43 13.48 -45.38
C ALA A 148 -35.07 14.89 -45.90
N GLU A 149 -33.85 15.35 -45.62
CA GLU A 149 -33.34 16.63 -46.09
C GLU A 149 -33.17 16.66 -47.61
N ILE A 150 -32.58 15.61 -48.20
CA ILE A 150 -32.48 15.44 -49.66
C ILE A 150 -33.87 15.44 -50.30
N GLN A 151 -34.86 14.79 -49.70
CA GLN A 151 -36.22 14.77 -50.24
C GLN A 151 -36.83 16.17 -50.22
N ARG A 152 -36.66 16.90 -49.11
CA ARG A 152 -37.13 18.28 -48.98
C ARG A 152 -36.47 19.20 -50.02
N GLU A 153 -35.15 19.13 -50.17
CA GLU A 153 -34.40 19.91 -51.16
C GLU A 153 -34.81 19.57 -52.60
N LYS A 154 -35.08 18.30 -52.90
CA LYS A 154 -35.62 17.90 -54.21
C LYS A 154 -36.99 18.51 -54.48
N ASP A 155 -37.88 18.47 -53.50
CA ASP A 155 -39.23 19.02 -53.65
C ASP A 155 -39.16 20.55 -53.86
N GLU A 156 -38.26 21.23 -53.15
CA GLU A 156 -37.96 22.67 -53.33
C GLU A 156 -37.38 22.96 -54.72
N ALA A 157 -36.39 22.19 -55.17
CA ALA A 157 -35.81 22.34 -56.51
C ALA A 157 -36.82 22.09 -57.64
N ILE A 158 -37.76 21.16 -57.46
CA ILE A 158 -38.85 20.92 -58.41
C ILE A 158 -39.81 22.11 -58.47
N LEU A 159 -40.12 22.73 -57.32
CA LEU A 159 -40.94 23.93 -57.27
C LEU A 159 -40.27 25.12 -57.97
N GLU A 160 -38.97 25.32 -57.73
CA GLU A 160 -38.18 26.35 -58.40
C GLU A 160 -38.13 26.12 -59.92
N LEU A 161 -37.86 24.87 -60.36
CA LEU A 161 -37.85 24.51 -61.77
C LEU A 161 -39.20 24.76 -62.45
N ARG A 162 -40.31 24.49 -61.77
CA ARG A 162 -41.66 24.81 -62.30
C ARG A 162 -41.84 26.31 -62.54
N GLY A 163 -41.30 27.15 -61.64
CA GLY A 163 -41.29 28.60 -61.82
C GLY A 163 -40.52 29.02 -63.08
N VAL A 164 -39.28 28.51 -63.23
CA VAL A 164 -38.42 28.81 -64.39
C VAL A 164 -39.06 28.33 -65.70
N VAL A 165 -39.66 27.14 -65.72
CA VAL A 165 -40.34 26.61 -66.92
C VAL A 165 -41.58 27.43 -67.27
N ALA A 166 -42.35 27.89 -66.28
CA ALA A 166 -43.50 28.75 -66.51
C ALA A 166 -43.08 30.10 -67.10
N GLU A 167 -42.01 30.72 -66.58
CA GLU A 167 -41.46 31.96 -67.11
C GLU A 167 -40.96 31.80 -68.56
N LEU A 168 -40.22 30.72 -68.84
CA LEU A 168 -39.75 30.42 -70.20
C LEU A 168 -40.91 30.17 -71.17
N ALA A 169 -41.97 29.49 -70.73
CA ALA A 169 -43.17 29.26 -71.53
C ALA A 169 -43.91 30.57 -71.84
N ILE A 170 -44.01 31.48 -70.87
CA ILE A 170 -44.58 32.83 -71.06
C ILE A 170 -43.73 33.64 -72.03
N ASP A 171 -42.40 33.64 -71.89
CA ASP A 171 -41.49 34.36 -72.81
C ASP A 171 -41.59 33.81 -74.25
N ALA A 172 -41.63 32.48 -74.41
CA ALA A 172 -41.81 31.84 -75.72
C ALA A 172 -43.17 32.18 -76.35
N ALA A 173 -44.26 32.13 -75.57
CA ALA A 173 -45.59 32.52 -76.03
C ALA A 173 -45.65 34.01 -76.40
N GLY A 174 -44.99 34.88 -75.62
CA GLY A 174 -44.87 36.31 -75.91
C GLY A 174 -44.14 36.59 -77.22
N LYS A 175 -43.05 35.86 -77.50
CA LYS A 175 -42.31 35.96 -78.78
C LYS A 175 -43.16 35.50 -79.96
N ILE A 176 -43.85 34.36 -79.86
CA ILE A 176 -44.75 33.87 -80.93
C ILE A 176 -45.88 34.87 -81.20
N ILE A 177 -46.52 35.41 -80.15
CA ILE A 177 -47.57 36.42 -80.29
C ILE A 177 -47.02 37.69 -80.95
N SER A 178 -45.80 38.10 -80.58
CA SER A 178 -45.14 39.28 -81.18
C SER A 178 -44.79 39.06 -82.66
N GLU A 179 -44.40 37.85 -83.06
CA GLU A 179 -44.15 37.49 -84.46
C GLU A 179 -45.43 37.40 -85.29
N GLU A 180 -46.51 36.80 -84.76
CA GLU A 180 -47.83 36.73 -85.42
C GLU A 180 -48.57 38.09 -85.47
N LEU A 181 -48.25 39.03 -84.58
CA LEU A 181 -48.81 40.40 -84.56
C LEU A 181 -48.15 41.35 -85.58
N ASN A 182 -47.47 40.83 -86.61
CA ASN A 182 -46.90 41.67 -87.66
C ASN A 182 -47.97 42.10 -88.69
N ALA A 183 -47.93 43.39 -89.04
CA ALA A 183 -48.73 44.22 -89.97
C ALA A 183 -50.15 43.78 -90.43
N GLU A 184 -50.37 42.53 -90.84
CA GLU A 184 -51.59 42.07 -91.52
C GLU A 184 -52.73 41.71 -90.54
N ARG A 185 -52.43 41.26 -89.31
CA ARG A 185 -53.47 40.85 -88.34
C ARG A 185 -54.02 42.01 -87.48
N HIS A 186 -53.25 43.09 -87.35
CA HIS A 186 -53.59 44.26 -86.52
C HIS A 186 -54.86 44.96 -87.02
N GLN A 187 -55.07 45.06 -88.33
CA GLN A 187 -56.30 45.65 -88.88
C GLN A 187 -57.53 44.77 -88.63
N HIS A 188 -57.38 43.45 -88.75
CA HIS A 188 -58.50 42.51 -88.57
C HIS A 188 -58.96 42.39 -87.11
N ILE A 189 -58.08 42.63 -86.13
CA ILE A 189 -58.45 42.67 -84.69
C ILE A 189 -59.10 44.01 -84.31
N ILE A 190 -58.67 45.12 -84.92
CA ILE A 190 -59.29 46.44 -84.73
C ILE A 190 -60.72 46.42 -85.29
N ASP A 191 -60.92 45.92 -86.52
CA ASP A 191 -62.25 45.80 -87.13
C ASP A 191 -63.18 44.84 -86.37
N ALA A 192 -62.64 43.73 -85.85
CA ALA A 192 -63.39 42.78 -85.03
C ALA A 192 -63.76 43.34 -83.63
N SER A 193 -62.98 44.29 -83.10
CA SER A 193 -63.26 44.94 -81.81
C SER A 193 -64.26 46.08 -81.96
N ILE A 194 -64.19 46.83 -83.07
CA ILE A 194 -65.17 47.89 -83.40
C ILE A 194 -66.56 47.29 -83.65
N SER A 195 -66.64 46.10 -84.24
CA SER A 195 -67.92 45.39 -84.46
C SER A 195 -68.54 44.77 -83.21
N ARG A 196 -67.80 44.63 -82.10
CA ARG A 196 -68.32 44.11 -80.81
C ARG A 196 -68.72 45.20 -79.81
N LEU A 197 -68.54 46.49 -80.13
CA LEU A 197 -69.06 47.58 -79.31
C LEU A 197 -70.55 47.78 -79.65
N PRO A 198 -71.50 47.45 -78.75
CA PRO A 198 -72.89 47.84 -78.93
C PRO A 198 -72.97 49.37 -78.89
N ALA A 199 -73.33 49.97 -80.03
CA ALA A 199 -73.73 51.36 -80.10
C ALA A 199 -74.94 51.57 -79.17
N GLY A 200 -74.70 52.19 -78.02
CA GLY A 200 -75.70 52.29 -76.97
C GLY A 200 -75.37 53.32 -75.89
N SER A 201 -74.97 54.53 -76.30
CA SER A 201 -75.18 55.73 -75.48
C SER A 201 -76.54 56.35 -75.83
N ARG A 202 -77.43 56.35 -74.85
CA ARG A 202 -78.41 57.42 -74.64
C ARG A 202 -78.47 57.69 -73.14
#